data_AF-A0A1S2EXA5-F1
#
_entry.id   AF-A0A1S2EXA5-F1
#
_cell.length_a   1.000
_cell.length_b   1.000
_cell.length_c   1.000
_cell.angle_alpha   90.00
_cell.angle_beta   90.00
_cell.angle_gamma   90.00
#
_symmetry.space_group_name_H-M   'P 1'
#
loop_
_entity.id
_entity.type
_entity.pdbx_description
1 polymer ?
#
loop_
_entity_poly.entity_id
_entity_poly.type
_entity_poly.pdbx_seq_one_letter_code
_entity_poly.pdbx_strand_id
1 'polypeptide(L)' 'MMDHMMMDSSVMAMMCFMMGIGALIVIIVIGITIYMVTRLLMKKSRLEDRPLMLLKERYVKGEISDDEYTRMKKVIADLK' A
#
# COMPACT_ATOMS: atom_id res chain seq x y z
N MET A 1 9.56 -36.89 -44.53
CA MET A 1 8.73 -35.73 -44.92
C MET A 1 8.98 -34.68 -43.86
N MET A 2 9.99 -33.84 -44.11
CA MET A 2 10.45 -32.81 -43.17
C MET A 2 9.81 -31.51 -43.64
N ASP A 3 8.65 -31.17 -43.09
CA ASP A 3 8.06 -29.85 -43.29
C ASP A 3 8.92 -28.83 -42.53
N HIS A 4 9.67 -28.09 -43.33
CA HIS A 4 10.55 -27.03 -42.93
C HIS A 4 9.69 -25.91 -42.36
N MET A 5 9.55 -25.91 -41.02
CA MET A 5 8.89 -24.87 -40.24
C MET A 5 9.52 -23.51 -40.57
N MET A 6 8.92 -22.81 -41.54
CA MET A 6 9.20 -21.41 -41.79
C MET A 6 8.62 -20.63 -40.61
N MET A 7 9.45 -20.41 -39.60
CA MET A 7 9.15 -19.51 -38.50
C MET A 7 9.18 -18.09 -39.08
N ASP A 8 8.02 -17.64 -39.56
CA ASP A 8 7.78 -16.34 -40.16
C ASP A 8 8.33 -15.22 -39.26
N SER A 9 9.00 -14.21 -39.81
CA SER A 9 9.60 -13.10 -39.02
C SER A 9 8.58 -12.44 -38.07
N SER A 10 7.31 -12.52 -38.44
CA SER A 10 6.12 -12.14 -37.70
C SER A 10 5.96 -12.85 -36.35
N VAL A 11 6.21 -14.17 -36.30
CA VAL A 11 6.06 -14.96 -35.06
C VAL A 11 7.25 -14.77 -34.11
N MET A 12 8.44 -14.47 -34.64
CA MET A 12 9.62 -14.15 -33.82
C MET A 12 9.46 -12.80 -33.10
N ALA A 13 8.91 -11.79 -33.78
CA ALA A 13 8.58 -10.50 -33.14
C ALA A 13 7.53 -10.67 -32.04
N MET A 14 6.48 -11.45 -32.28
CA MET A 14 5.40 -11.69 -31.31
C MET A 14 5.90 -12.35 -30.01
N MET A 15 6.84 -13.30 -30.09
CA MET A 15 7.41 -13.93 -28.89
C MET A 15 8.25 -12.94 -28.05
N CYS A 16 9.05 -12.07 -28.69
CA CYS A 16 9.81 -11.04 -27.99
C CYS A 16 8.90 -10.04 -27.27
N PHE A 17 7.80 -9.63 -27.90
CA PHE A 17 6.81 -8.76 -27.26
C PHE A 17 6.11 -9.43 -26.08
N MET A 18 5.75 -10.72 -26.20
CA MET A 18 5.13 -11.48 -25.09
C MET A 18 6.04 -11.58 -23.87
N MET A 19 7.34 -11.78 -24.07
CA MET A 19 8.31 -11.82 -22.96
C MET A 19 8.47 -10.44 -22.28
N GLY A 20 8.51 -9.36 -23.06
CA GLY A 20 8.60 -7.99 -22.54
C GLY A 20 7.33 -7.53 -21.81
N ILE A 21 6.16 -7.88 -22.33
CA ILE A 21 4.87 -7.57 -21.71
C ILE A 21 4.73 -8.28 -20.37
N GLY A 22 5.17 -9.54 -20.26
CA GLY A 22 5.16 -10.28 -19.00
C GLY A 22 5.93 -9.57 -17.88
N ALA A 23 7.12 -9.04 -18.18
CA ALA A 23 7.91 -8.28 -17.21
C ALA A 23 7.23 -6.97 -16.78
N LEU A 24 6.59 -6.26 -17.71
CA LEU A 24 5.84 -5.04 -17.40
C LEU A 24 4.65 -5.32 -16.49
N ILE A 25 3.92 -6.42 -16.72
CA ILE A 25 2.79 -6.82 -15.86
C ILE A 25 3.28 -7.07 -14.43
N VAL A 26 4.40 -7.77 -14.24
CA VAL A 26 4.96 -8.02 -12.91
C VAL A 26 5.32 -6.71 -12.20
N ILE A 27 5.97 -5.77 -12.90
CA ILE A 27 6.31 -4.45 -12.34
C ILE A 27 5.05 -3.69 -11.93
N ILE A 28 4.00 -3.71 -12.76
CA ILE A 28 2.72 -3.06 -12.46
C ILE A 28 2.06 -3.70 -11.24
N VAL A 29 2.03 -5.03 -11.14
CA VAL A 29 1.45 -5.74 -9.99
C VAL A 29 2.19 -5.41 -8.69
N ILE A 30 3.52 -5.36 -8.73
CA ILE A 30 4.34 -4.94 -7.58
C ILE A 30 4.06 -3.48 -7.21
N GLY A 31 3.97 -2.58 -8.20
CA GLY A 31 3.62 -1.18 -7.97
C GLY A 31 2.24 -1.02 -7.33
N ILE A 32 1.23 -1.75 -7.82
CA ILE A 32 -0.14 -1.73 -7.29
C ILE A 32 -0.19 -2.28 -5.87
N THR A 33 0.50 -3.38 -5.58
CA THR A 33 0.53 -3.97 -4.23
C THR A 33 1.16 -3.01 -3.22
N ILE A 34 2.30 -2.39 -3.55
CA ILE A 34 2.91 -1.35 -2.71
C ILE A 34 1.98 -0.14 -2.53
N TYR A 35 1.34 0.31 -3.62
CA TYR A 35 0.41 1.44 -3.59
C TYR A 35 -0.81 1.14 -2.71
N MET A 36 -1.41 -0.05 -2.81
CA MET A 36 -2.55 -0.43 -1.96
C MET A 36 -2.14 -0.50 -0.49
N VAL A 37 -1.00 -1.12 -0.17
CA VAL A 37 -0.51 -1.25 1.22
C VAL A 37 -0.26 0.11 1.84
N THR A 38 0.48 0.99 1.15
CA THR A 38 0.75 2.36 1.63
C THR A 38 -0.54 3.19 1.76
N ARG A 39 -1.47 3.06 0.81
CA ARG A 39 -2.77 3.74 0.86
C ARG A 39 -3.67 3.21 1.99
N LEU A 40 -3.65 1.91 2.28
CA LEU A 40 -4.39 1.32 3.39
C LEU A 40 -3.82 1.77 4.73
N LEU A 41 -2.49 1.73 4.88
CA LEU A 41 -1.79 2.19 6.08
C LEU A 41 -2.10 3.67 6.33
N MET A 42 -1.93 4.55 5.34
CA MET A 42 -2.26 5.98 5.49
C MET A 42 -3.74 6.25 5.80
N LYS A 43 -4.67 5.45 5.27
CA LYS A 43 -6.10 5.56 5.62
C LYS A 43 -6.38 5.12 7.06
N LYS A 44 -5.71 4.07 7.53
CA LYS A 44 -5.86 3.58 8.91
C LYS A 44 -5.23 4.56 9.90
N SER A 45 -4.02 5.05 9.61
CA SER A 45 -3.35 6.11 10.35
C SER A 45 -4.20 7.38 10.46
N ARG A 46 -4.80 7.86 9.37
CA ARG A 46 -5.61 9.10 9.42
C ARG A 46 -6.86 9.01 10.30
N LEU A 47 -7.40 7.82 10.53
CA LEU A 47 -8.60 7.60 11.35
C LEU A 47 -8.26 7.22 12.79
N GLU A 48 -7.26 6.34 13.02
CA GLU A 48 -6.78 5.98 14.36
C GLU A 48 -5.94 7.11 14.99
N ASP A 49 -5.10 7.82 14.22
CA ASP A 49 -4.19 8.84 14.78
C ASP A 49 -4.85 10.20 14.97
N ARG A 50 -5.97 10.52 14.29
CA ARG A 50 -6.64 11.83 14.49
C ARG A 50 -7.02 12.09 15.96
N PRO A 51 -7.75 11.19 16.65
CA PRO A 51 -8.11 11.40 18.05
C PRO A 51 -6.88 11.36 18.97
N LEU A 52 -5.89 10.50 18.72
CA LEU A 52 -4.64 10.42 19.49
C LEU A 52 -3.77 11.67 19.31
N MET A 53 -3.71 12.23 18.10
CA MET A 53 -2.94 13.42 17.77
C MET A 53 -3.57 14.67 18.40
N LEU A 54 -4.90 14.79 18.36
CA LEU A 54 -5.65 15.84 19.07
C LEU A 54 -5.48 15.74 20.59
N LEU A 55 -5.48 14.52 21.14
CA LEU A 55 -5.23 14.29 22.56
C LEU A 55 -3.81 14.71 22.96
N LYS A 56 -2.81 14.34 22.15
CA LYS A 56 -1.42 14.74 22.37
C LYS A 56 -1.23 16.25 22.27
N GLU A 57 -1.89 16.90 21.32
CA GLU A 57 -1.83 18.36 21.16
C GLU A 57 -2.36 19.10 22.39
N ARG A 58 -3.53 18.68 22.93
CA ARG A 58 -4.12 19.30 24.13
C ARG A 58 -3.32 19.04 25.40
N TYR A 59 -2.68 17.87 25.50
CA TYR A 59 -1.75 17.56 26.59
C TYR A 59 -0.52 18.46 26.59
N VAL A 60 0.11 18.67 25.42
CA VAL A 60 1.27 19.57 25.31
C VAL A 60 0.89 21.03 25.57
N LYS A 61 -0.35 21.43 25.24
CA LYS A 61 -0.89 22.75 25.60
C LYS A 61 -1.22 22.89 27.10
N GLY A 62 -1.18 21.79 27.87
CA GLY A 62 -1.53 21.79 29.29
C GLY A 62 -3.03 21.93 29.57
N GLU A 63 -3.89 21.74 28.55
CA GLU A 63 -5.35 21.83 28.67
C GLU A 63 -5.96 20.60 29.38
N ILE A 64 -5.21 19.52 29.48
CA ILE A 64 -5.59 18.24 30.09
C ILE A 64 -4.44 17.72 30.95
N SER A 65 -4.76 17.11 32.09
CA SER A 65 -3.76 16.55 33.00
C SER A 65 -3.26 15.16 32.53
N ASP A 66 -2.12 14.73 33.07
CA ASP A 66 -1.53 13.40 32.82
C ASP A 66 -2.51 12.24 33.04
N ASP A 67 -3.37 12.37 34.06
CA ASP A 67 -4.34 11.34 34.43
C ASP A 67 -5.46 11.23 33.38
N GLU A 68 -5.95 12.35 32.86
CA GLU A 68 -6.95 12.37 31.78
C GLU A 68 -6.37 11.84 30.47
N TYR A 69 -5.15 12.23 30.14
CA TYR A 69 -4.43 11.74 28.97
C TYR A 69 -4.30 10.22 28.99
N THR A 70 -3.90 9.66 30.14
CA THR A 70 -3.69 8.21 30.30
C THR A 70 -5.00 7.43 30.21
N ARG A 71 -6.10 7.96 30.78
CA ARG A 71 -7.43 7.35 30.67
C ARG A 71 -7.93 7.34 29.22
N MET A 72 -7.87 8.48 28.52
CA MET A 72 -8.35 8.57 27.14
C MET A 72 -7.52 7.73 26.17
N LYS A 73 -6.21 7.63 26.39
CA LYS A 73 -5.33 6.73 25.62
C LYS A 73 -5.74 5.26 25.73
N LYS A 74 -6.11 4.79 26.94
CA LYS A 74 -6.59 3.42 27.16
C LYS A 74 -7.93 3.17 26.47
N VAL A 75 -8.88 4.10 26.59
CA VAL A 75 -10.19 3.99 25.94
C VAL A 75 -10.07 3.91 24.41
N ILE A 76 -9.18 4.72 23.82
CA ILE A 76 -8.93 4.68 22.36
C ILE A 76 -8.24 3.37 21.94
N ALA A 77 -7.36 2.82 22.79
CA ALA A 77 -6.69 1.55 22.51
C ALA A 77 -7.62 0.33 22.63
N ASP A 78 -8.58 0.36 23.56
CA ASP A 78 -9.56 -0.70 23.78
C ASP A 78 -10.74 -0.68 22.78
N LEU A 79 -10.90 0.41 22.01
CA LEU A 79 -11.91 0.54 20.94
C LEU A 79 -11.54 -0.22 19.64
N LYS A 80 -10.45 -0.99 19.65
CA LYS A 80 -9.84 -1.68 18.50
C LYS A 80 -10.18 -3.16 18.46
#